data_AF-K5XGJ6-F1
#
_entry.id   AF-K5XGJ6-F1
#
_cell.length_a   1.000
_cell.length_b   1.000
_cell.length_c   1.000
_cell.angle_alpha   90.00
_cell.angle_beta   90.00
_cell.angle_gamma   90.00
#
_symmetry.space_group_name_H-M   'P 1'
#
loop_
_entity.id
_entity.type
_entity.pdbx_description
1 polymer ?
#
loop_
_entity_poly.entity_id
_entity_poly.type
_entity_poly.pdbx_seq_one_letter_code
_entity_poly.pdbx_strand_id
1 'polypeptide(L)'
;MFINLIQIGGWVNGNLYVPTSESLGILPIPDDIRDLSGMMKYIPSLDSGQKYSYLASRQGTRKPILPVHTPEERTLFRFFLHHEPLFTPCAGEPNWRAAVKVWNSKADREDAATDGISLSSI
;
A
#
# COMPACT_ATOMS: atom_id res chain seq x y z
N MET A 1 22.10 -8.05 4.18
CA MET A 1 21.83 -8.74 5.45
C MET A 1 20.89 -7.84 6.25
N PHE A 2 19.58 -8.11 6.23
CA PHE A 2 18.62 -7.33 7.01
C PHE A 2 18.69 -7.82 8.44
N ILE A 3 18.96 -6.92 9.37
CA ILE A 3 18.87 -7.19 10.80
C ILE A 3 17.40 -7.55 11.05
N ASN A 4 17.14 -8.80 11.46
CA ASN A 4 15.85 -9.17 12.04
C ASN A 4 15.66 -8.26 13.26
N LEU A 5 14.91 -7.17 13.07
CA LEU A 5 14.41 -6.38 14.20
C LEU A 5 13.61 -7.36 15.03
N ILE A 6 14.14 -7.68 16.21
CA ILE A 6 13.52 -8.54 17.20
C ILE A 6 12.04 -8.16 17.23
N GLN A 7 11.18 -9.08 16.82
CA GLN A 7 9.75 -8.93 17.04
C GLN A 7 9.59 -8.88 18.56
N ILE A 8 9.43 -7.69 19.10
CA ILE A 8 9.28 -7.46 20.54
C ILE A 8 8.05 -8.27 20.95
N GLY A 9 8.27 -9.30 21.77
CA GLY A 9 7.32 -10.36 22.12
C GLY A 9 6.17 -9.89 23.02
N GLY A 10 5.46 -8.86 22.58
CA GLY A 10 4.47 -8.14 23.35
C GLY A 10 5.07 -6.97 24.12
N TRP A 11 4.37 -5.86 24.11
CA TRP A 11 4.60 -4.75 25.03
C TRP A 11 3.66 -4.90 26.22
N VAL A 12 4.09 -4.47 27.40
CA VAL A 12 3.20 -4.34 28.55
C VAL A 12 2.58 -2.95 28.47
N ASN A 13 1.24 -2.87 28.39
CA ASN A 13 0.56 -1.58 28.44
C ASN A 13 0.86 -0.92 29.80
N GLY A 14 1.51 0.25 29.78
CA GLY A 14 2.00 0.91 30.99
C GLY A 14 0.92 1.32 32.00
N ASN A 15 -0.34 1.43 31.58
CA ASN A 15 -1.47 1.74 32.46
C ASN A 15 -2.16 0.49 33.01
N LEU A 16 -2.08 -0.64 32.29
CA LEU A 16 -2.83 -1.86 32.61
C LEU A 16 -1.92 -2.98 33.14
N TYR A 17 -0.60 -2.88 32.99
CA TYR A 17 0.39 -3.88 33.38
C TYR A 17 0.15 -5.30 32.81
N VAL A 18 -0.67 -5.42 31.75
CA VAL A 18 -0.94 -6.68 31.05
C VAL A 18 -0.25 -6.66 29.68
N PRO A 19 0.28 -7.81 29.19
CA PRO A 19 0.74 -7.95 27.81
C PRO A 19 -0.37 -7.55 26.82
N THR A 20 -0.10 -6.54 25.99
CA THR A 20 -1.05 -6.08 24.97
C THR A 20 -0.77 -6.75 23.63
N SER A 21 -1.84 -7.08 22.91
CA SER A 21 -1.78 -7.47 21.49
C SER A 21 -1.77 -6.26 20.55
N GLU A 22 -1.71 -5.04 21.10
CA GLU A 22 -1.62 -3.82 20.30
C GLU A 22 -0.34 -3.81 19.47
N SER A 23 -0.52 -3.49 18.19
CA SER A 23 0.57 -3.31 17.26
C SER A 23 1.05 -1.85 17.35
N LEU A 24 2.26 -1.63 17.84
CA LEU A 24 2.91 -0.31 17.75
C LEU A 24 3.70 -0.21 16.43
N GLY A 25 3.62 0.94 15.76
CA GLY A 25 4.30 1.20 14.50
C GLY A 25 3.38 1.10 13.28
N ILE A 26 3.79 0.32 12.26
CA ILE A 26 3.02 0.14 11.03
C ILE A 26 1.78 -0.71 11.33
N LEU A 27 0.62 -0.07 11.26
CA LEU A 27 -0.68 -0.71 11.46
C LEU A 27 -1.15 -1.40 10.18
N PRO A 28 -1.77 -2.58 10.29
CA PRO A 28 -2.45 -3.20 9.15
C PRO A 28 -3.59 -2.30 8.69
N ILE A 29 -3.80 -2.25 7.38
CA ILE A 29 -4.98 -1.62 6.81
C ILE A 29 -6.18 -2.54 7.10
N PRO A 30 -7.26 -2.01 7.70
CA PRO A 30 -8.47 -2.78 7.93
C PRO A 30 -9.00 -3.43 6.64
N ASP A 31 -9.50 -4.66 6.75
CA ASP A 31 -9.91 -5.45 5.58
C ASP A 31 -11.01 -4.74 4.77
N ASP A 32 -11.97 -4.10 5.43
CA ASP A 32 -13.03 -3.30 4.80
C ASP A 32 -12.48 -2.11 4.01
N ILE A 33 -11.50 -1.38 4.57
CA ILE A 33 -10.84 -0.26 3.90
C ILE A 33 -10.02 -0.76 2.71
N ARG A 34 -9.33 -1.89 2.85
CA ARG A 34 -8.55 -2.50 1.77
C ARG A 34 -9.44 -2.87 0.58
N ASP A 35 -10.56 -3.54 0.85
CA ASP A 35 -11.52 -3.97 -0.17
C ASP A 35 -12.21 -2.77 -0.82
N LEU A 36 -12.66 -1.79 -0.01
CA LEU A 36 -13.27 -0.55 -0.49
C LEU A 36 -12.31 0.29 -1.34
N SER A 37 -11.00 0.17 -1.12
CA SER A 37 -9.98 0.91 -1.87
C SER A 37 -9.48 0.14 -3.11
N GLY A 38 -9.97 -1.09 -3.35
CA GLY A 38 -9.50 -1.94 -4.44
C GLY A 38 -8.05 -2.41 -4.26
N MET A 39 -7.60 -2.53 -3.02
CA MET A 39 -6.26 -3.03 -2.71
C MET A 39 -6.30 -4.56 -2.57
N MET A 40 -5.32 -5.26 -3.14
CA MET A 40 -5.17 -6.70 -2.91
C MET A 40 -4.53 -6.98 -1.54
N LYS A 41 -4.86 -8.13 -0.94
CA LYS A 41 -4.22 -8.63 0.28
C LYS A 41 -2.81 -9.13 -0.01
N TYR A 42 -1.90 -8.96 0.95
CA TYR A 42 -0.58 -9.57 0.91
C TYR A 42 -0.65 -11.10 1.02
N ILE A 43 -0.03 -11.82 0.09
CA ILE A 43 0.08 -13.28 0.06
C ILE A 43 1.56 -13.65 0.16
N PRO A 44 2.05 -14.16 1.31
CA PRO A 44 3.49 -14.38 1.53
C PRO A 44 4.20 -15.20 0.46
N SER A 45 3.54 -16.22 -0.11
CA SER A 45 4.12 -17.09 -1.14
C SER A 45 4.34 -16.39 -2.49
N LEU A 46 3.61 -15.30 -2.77
CA LEU A 46 3.69 -14.57 -4.03
C LEU A 46 4.47 -13.26 -3.85
N ASP A 47 4.33 -12.64 -2.68
CA ASP A 47 4.67 -11.24 -2.48
C ASP A 47 5.97 -11.01 -1.69
N SER A 48 6.57 -12.05 -1.11
CA SER A 48 7.77 -11.90 -0.26
C SER A 48 9.01 -11.38 -0.99
N GLY A 49 9.07 -11.59 -2.31
CA GLY A 49 10.18 -11.16 -3.17
C GLY A 49 10.13 -9.67 -3.57
N GLN A 50 9.01 -8.98 -3.34
CA GLN A 50 8.85 -7.60 -3.80
C GLN A 50 9.71 -6.60 -2.99
N LYS A 51 9.97 -5.45 -3.60
CA LYS A 51 10.58 -4.32 -2.91
C LYS A 51 9.68 -3.85 -1.76
N TYR A 52 10.25 -3.72 -0.57
CA TYR A 52 9.52 -3.38 0.67
C TYR A 52 8.48 -4.42 1.12
N SER A 53 8.70 -5.72 0.82
CA SER A 53 7.83 -6.82 1.27
C SER A 53 7.54 -6.82 2.78
N TYR A 54 8.50 -6.41 3.62
CA TYR A 54 8.27 -6.23 5.05
C TYR A 54 7.12 -5.24 5.31
N LEU A 55 7.14 -4.06 4.68
CA LEU A 55 6.11 -3.05 4.88
C LEU A 55 4.74 -3.54 4.36
N ALA A 56 4.73 -4.16 3.18
CA ALA A 56 3.53 -4.75 2.59
C ALA A 56 2.90 -5.81 3.51
N SER A 57 3.73 -6.71 4.07
CA SER A 57 3.27 -7.73 5.02
C SER A 57 2.68 -7.14 6.31
N ARG A 58 3.26 -6.04 6.82
CA ARG A 58 2.80 -5.36 8.03
C ARG A 58 1.51 -4.58 7.80
N GLN A 59 1.37 -3.97 6.63
CA GLN A 59 0.16 -3.26 6.20
C GLN A 59 -0.95 -4.22 5.76
N GLY A 60 -0.64 -5.48 5.46
CA GLY A 60 -1.60 -6.47 4.97
C GLY A 60 -2.07 -6.19 3.54
N THR A 61 -1.27 -5.46 2.76
CA THR A 61 -1.58 -5.09 1.37
C THR A 61 -0.55 -5.69 0.42
N ARG A 62 -0.99 -6.14 -0.76
CA ARG A 62 -0.10 -6.71 -1.79
C ARG A 62 1.02 -5.73 -2.14
N LYS A 63 0.67 -4.44 -2.28
CA LYS A 63 1.63 -3.35 -2.51
C LYS A 63 1.77 -2.51 -1.24
N PRO A 64 3.00 -2.12 -0.86
CA PRO A 64 3.22 -1.24 0.27
C PRO A 64 2.67 0.16 -0.01
N ILE A 65 1.96 0.73 0.94
CA ILE A 65 1.58 2.15 0.94
C ILE A 65 2.78 2.95 1.41
N LEU A 66 3.30 3.79 0.52
CA LEU A 66 4.44 4.67 0.75
C LEU A 66 4.02 6.13 0.64
N PRO A 67 4.64 7.03 1.43
CA PRO A 67 4.53 8.46 1.17
C PRO A 67 5.05 8.80 -0.24
N VAL A 68 4.43 9.76 -0.90
CA VAL A 68 4.95 10.33 -2.16
C VAL A 68 6.25 11.08 -1.84
N HIS A 69 7.38 10.52 -2.25
CA HIS A 69 8.71 10.99 -1.86
C HIS A 69 9.67 11.13 -3.04
N THR A 70 9.38 10.55 -4.20
CA THR A 70 10.21 10.71 -5.41
C THR A 70 9.68 11.80 -6.35
N PRO A 71 10.53 12.42 -7.19
CA PRO A 71 10.09 13.35 -8.24
C PRO A 71 9.08 12.73 -9.21
N GLU A 72 9.24 11.45 -9.55
CA GLU A 72 8.38 10.72 -10.47
C GLU A 72 7.00 10.50 -9.86
N GLU A 73 6.94 10.06 -8.60
CA GLU A 73 5.68 9.92 -7.85
C GLU A 73 4.96 11.26 -7.72
N ARG A 74 5.68 12.35 -7.43
CA ARG A 74 5.11 13.70 -7.36
C ARG A 74 4.55 14.16 -8.71
N THR A 75 5.24 13.83 -9.80
CA THR A 75 4.78 14.16 -11.16
C THR A 75 3.51 13.40 -11.49
N LEU A 76 3.45 12.10 -11.20
CA LEU A 76 2.24 11.29 -11.37
C LEU A 76 1.09 11.80 -10.50
N PHE A 77 1.36 12.15 -9.25
CA PHE A 77 0.35 12.72 -8.35
C PHE A 77 -0.21 14.03 -8.88
N ARG A 78 0.64 14.95 -9.34
CA ARG A 78 0.22 16.19 -9.99
C ARG A 78 -0.59 15.94 -11.26
N PHE A 79 -0.18 14.96 -12.07
CA PHE A 79 -0.94 14.57 -13.25
C PHE A 79 -2.38 14.20 -12.89
N PHE A 80 -2.57 13.35 -11.87
CA PHE A 80 -3.91 13.01 -11.39
C PHE A 80 -4.69 14.20 -10.85
N LEU A 81 -4.08 15.09 -10.07
CA LEU A 81 -4.74 16.31 -9.58
C LEU A 81 -5.30 17.18 -10.71
N HIS A 82 -4.62 17.24 -11.86
CA HIS A 82 -5.01 18.09 -12.98
C HIS A 82 -5.95 17.42 -13.99
N HIS A 83 -5.88 16.09 -14.13
CA HIS A 83 -6.56 15.38 -15.22
C HIS A 83 -7.67 14.44 -14.74
N GLU A 84 -7.75 14.13 -13.45
CA GLU A 84 -8.82 13.31 -12.89
C GLU A 84 -9.80 14.14 -12.05
N PRO A 85 -11.05 14.31 -12.51
CA PRO A 85 -12.08 15.07 -11.79
C PRO A 85 -12.36 14.54 -10.37
N LEU A 86 -12.00 13.29 -10.09
CA LEU A 86 -12.16 12.69 -8.76
C LEU A 86 -11.22 13.29 -7.71
N PHE A 87 -10.06 13.80 -8.14
CA PHE A 87 -9.06 14.40 -7.28
C PHE A 87 -9.28 15.90 -7.10
N THR A 88 -9.81 16.58 -8.12
CA THR A 88 -10.11 18.02 -8.09
C THR A 88 -11.42 18.27 -8.84
N PRO A 89 -12.58 18.05 -8.21
CA PRO A 89 -13.87 18.28 -8.86
C PRO A 89 -14.12 19.77 -9.08
N CYS A 90 -14.86 20.13 -10.13
CA CYS A 90 -15.21 21.53 -10.41
C CYS A 90 -16.05 22.19 -9.30
N ALA A 91 -16.76 21.40 -8.49
CA ALA A 91 -17.49 21.84 -7.31
C ALA A 91 -17.53 20.72 -6.25
N GLY A 92 -17.38 21.09 -4.98
CA GLY A 92 -17.43 20.18 -3.84
C GLY A 92 -16.08 19.61 -3.43
N GLU A 93 -16.12 18.63 -2.51
CA GLU A 93 -14.93 17.94 -2.00
C GLU A 93 -14.48 16.80 -2.92
N PRO A 94 -13.17 16.51 -3.00
CA PRO A 94 -12.67 15.37 -3.77
C PRO A 94 -13.28 14.04 -3.30
N ASN A 95 -13.60 13.17 -4.27
CA ASN A 95 -14.09 11.83 -3.97
C ASN A 95 -12.90 10.88 -3.77
N TRP A 96 -12.26 10.98 -2.60
CA TRP A 96 -11.06 10.20 -2.27
C TRP A 96 -11.27 8.68 -2.39
N ARG A 97 -12.47 8.19 -2.06
CA ARG A 97 -12.82 6.76 -2.17
C ARG A 97 -12.82 6.26 -3.62
N ALA A 98 -13.24 7.09 -4.57
CA ALA A 98 -13.17 6.75 -5.98
C ALA A 98 -11.77 7.01 -6.56
N ALA A 99 -11.13 8.10 -6.16
CA ALA A 99 -9.79 8.50 -6.58
C ALA A 99 -8.74 7.43 -6.26
N VAL A 100 -8.78 6.87 -5.04
CA VAL A 100 -7.83 5.81 -4.63
C VAL A 100 -7.97 4.55 -5.48
N LYS A 101 -9.17 4.22 -5.95
CA LYS A 101 -9.38 3.07 -6.85
C LYS A 101 -8.73 3.30 -8.20
N VAL A 102 -8.85 4.50 -8.76
CA VAL A 102 -8.19 4.88 -10.03
C VAL A 102 -6.68 4.80 -9.88
N TRP A 103 -6.14 5.31 -8.78
CA TRP A 103 -4.72 5.23 -8.45
C TRP A 103 -4.24 3.77 -8.39
N ASN A 104 -4.90 2.94 -7.59
CA ASN A 104 -4.53 1.54 -7.42
C ASN A 104 -4.65 0.75 -8.73
N SER A 105 -5.69 1.02 -9.52
CA SER A 105 -5.88 0.39 -10.84
C SER A 105 -4.75 0.75 -11.82
N LYS A 106 -4.25 1.98 -11.78
CA LYS A 106 -3.10 2.38 -12.60
C LYS A 106 -1.83 1.67 -12.15
N ALA A 107 -1.57 1.64 -10.84
CA ALA A 107 -0.41 0.94 -10.29
C ALA A 107 -0.43 -0.56 -10.64
N ASP A 108 -1.59 -1.21 -10.66
CA ASP A 108 -1.72 -2.62 -11.05
C ASP A 108 -1.46 -2.87 -12.54
N ARG A 109 -1.84 -1.94 -13.42
CA ARG A 109 -1.56 -2.05 -14.86
C ARG A 109 -0.07 -1.91 -15.18
N GLU A 110 0.63 -1.01 -14.49
CA GLU A 110 2.06 -0.78 -14.73
C GLU A 110 2.91 -1.98 -14.28
N ASP A 111 2.49 -2.69 -13.23
CA ASP A 111 3.11 -3.96 -12.83
C ASP A 111 2.87 -5.06 -13.88
N ALA A 112 1.64 -5.22 -14.36
CA ALA A 112 1.32 -6.21 -15.38
C ALA A 112 2.10 -5.98 -16.69
N ALA A 113 2.40 -4.73 -17.03
CA ALA A 113 3.24 -4.38 -18.17
C ALA A 113 4.73 -4.71 -17.93
N THR A 114 5.19 -4.66 -16.68
CA THR A 114 6.57 -4.98 -16.29
C THR A 114 6.80 -6.48 -16.21
N ASP A 115 5.79 -7.25 -15.80
CA ASP A 115 5.79 -8.73 -15.80
C ASP A 115 5.54 -9.33 -17.21
N GLY A 116 5.13 -8.51 -18.18
CA GLY A 116 4.70 -8.91 -19.52
C GLY A 116 5.80 -9.04 -20.60
N ILE A 117 7.07 -8.79 -20.28
CA ILE A 117 8.20 -9.01 -21.21
C ILE A 117 8.91 -10.32 -20.85
N SER A 118 8.23 -11.46 -21.03
CA SER A 118 8.89 -12.78 -21.09
C SER A 118 7.98 -13.90 -21.61
N LEU A 119 7.30 -13.73 -22.75
CA LEU A 119 6.64 -14.87 -23.44
C LEU A 119 6.61 -14.71 -24.97
N SER A 120 7.71 -14.25 -25.59
CA SER A 120 7.89 -14.29 -27.05
C SER A 120 9.20 -14.96 -27.46
N SER A 121 9.54 -16.09 -26.84
CA SER A 121 10.62 -16.97 -27.29
C SER A 121 10.39 -18.42 -26.83
N ILE A 122 9.34 -19.06 -27.35
CA ILE A 122 9.30 -20.50 -27.68
C ILE A 122 8.49 -20.63 -28.96
#